data_AF-A0A7C1BV49-F1
#
_entry.id   AF-A0A7C1BV49-F1
#
_cell.length_a   1.000
_cell.length_b   1.000
_cell.length_c   1.000
_cell.angle_alpha   90.00
_cell.angle_beta   90.00
_cell.angle_gamma   90.00
#
_symmetry.space_group_name_H-M   'P 1'
#
loop_
_entity.id
_entity.type
_entity.pdbx_description
1 polymer ?
#
loop_
_entity_poly.entity_id
_entity_poly.type
_entity_poly.pdbx_seq_one_letter_code
_entity_poly.pdbx_strand_id
1 'polypeptide(L)' 'MRGRAERSGEKDLKEKMVFCLKCGTKNPSDMEYCLRCGQKLKHKAKVKNK' A
#
# COMPACT_ATOMS: atom_id res chain seq x y z
N MET A 1 -7.64 -11.76 41.18
CA MET A 1 -6.51 -11.72 40.22
C MET A 1 -6.88 -10.75 39.10
N ARG A 2 -6.27 -9.56 39.06
CA ARG A 2 -6.47 -8.55 38.01
C ARG A 2 -5.28 -8.65 37.04
N GLY A 3 -5.55 -8.95 35.76
CA GLY A 3 -4.54 -8.92 34.70
C GLY A 3 -5.19 -8.49 33.39
N ARG A 4 -4.88 -7.26 32.95
CA ARG A 4 -5.44 -6.54 31.80
C ARG A 4 -4.68 -6.88 30.51
N ALA A 5 -5.41 -7.13 29.43
CA ALA A 5 -5.21 -6.70 28.04
C ALA A 5 -3.79 -6.36 27.49
N GLU A 6 -3.32 -7.16 26.53
CA GLU A 6 -2.43 -6.75 25.42
C GLU A 6 -2.96 -7.43 24.13
N ARG A 7 -3.77 -6.78 23.29
CA ARG A 7 -3.55 -5.63 22.39
C ARG A 7 -2.81 -5.98 21.09
N SER A 8 -3.62 -6.38 20.11
CA SER A 8 -3.62 -5.85 18.74
C SER A 8 -2.45 -6.16 17.79
N GLY A 9 -2.76 -7.02 16.82
CA GLY A 9 -2.77 -6.61 15.42
C GLY A 9 -1.40 -6.50 14.75
N GLU A 10 -0.87 -7.65 14.35
CA GLU A 10 0.13 -7.76 13.29
C GLU A 10 -0.53 -7.36 11.95
N LYS A 11 -0.72 -6.06 11.74
CA LYS A 11 -1.10 -5.52 10.44
C LYS A 11 0.11 -5.64 9.54
N ASP A 12 0.19 -6.77 8.85
CA ASP A 12 1.01 -6.99 7.67
C ASP A 12 0.62 -5.93 6.61
N LEU A 13 1.09 -4.70 6.78
CA LEU A 13 1.23 -3.73 5.69
C LEU A 13 2.37 -4.24 4.81
N LYS A 14 2.12 -5.37 4.15
CA LYS A 14 2.90 -5.84 3.03
C LYS A 14 3.02 -4.65 2.11
N GLU A 15 4.20 -4.03 2.06
CA GLU A 15 4.51 -2.89 1.21
C GLU A 15 4.27 -3.32 -0.23
N LYS A 16 3.03 -3.19 -0.67
CA LYS A 16 2.65 -3.44 -2.05
C LYS A 16 3.36 -2.35 -2.82
N MET A 17 4.28 -2.75 -3.67
CA MET A 17 5.03 -1.90 -4.58
C MET A 17 4.64 -2.32 -5.99
N VAL A 18 4.54 -1.36 -6.91
CA VAL A 18 4.27 -1.63 -8.31
C VAL A 18 5.36 -1.05 -9.18
N PHE A 19 5.49 -1.62 -10.37
CA PHE A 19 6.39 -1.10 -11.39
C PHE A 19 5.57 -0.37 -12.43
N CYS A 20 6.06 0.79 -12.85
CA CYS A 20 5.45 1.54 -13.93
C CYS A 20 5.64 0.79 -15.25
N LEU A 21 4.56 0.44 -15.92
CA LEU A 21 4.63 -0.22 -17.24
C LEU A 21 5.21 0.66 -18.35
N LYS A 22 5.27 1.99 -18.12
CA LYS A 22 5.81 2.94 -19.10
C LYS A 22 7.34 3.09 -19.00
N CYS A 23 7.88 3.17 -17.79
CA CYS A 23 9.30 3.49 -17.57
C CYS A 23 10.04 2.49 -16.67
N GLY A 24 9.37 1.46 -16.16
CA GLY A 24 9.94 0.45 -15.26
C GLY A 24 10.23 0.93 -13.84
N THR A 25 9.87 2.16 -13.48
CA THR A 25 10.16 2.70 -12.13
C THR A 25 9.34 1.98 -11.08
N LYS A 26 9.98 1.61 -9.97
CA LYS A 26 9.34 1.09 -8.77
C LYS A 26 8.66 2.22 -8.00
N ASN A 27 7.36 2.11 -7.78
CA ASN A 27 6.55 3.07 -7.06
C ASN A 27 5.76 2.35 -5.95
N PRO A 28 5.49 2.99 -4.82
CA PRO A 28 4.64 2.40 -3.78
C PRO A 28 3.20 2.28 -4.27
N SER A 29 2.47 1.30 -3.74
CA SER A 29 1.12 1.01 -4.24
C SER A 29 0.00 1.92 -3.77
N ASP A 30 0.36 2.95 -3.03
CA ASP A 30 -0.55 4.02 -2.64
C ASP A 30 -0.58 5.13 -3.71
N MET A 31 0.43 5.18 -4.58
CA MET A 31 0.60 6.24 -5.58
C MET A 31 -0.27 6.03 -6.82
N GLU A 32 -1.16 6.97 -7.13
CA GLU A 32 -1.95 6.92 -8.37
C GLU A 32 -1.15 7.22 -9.64
N TYR A 33 0.03 7.82 -9.51
CA TYR A 33 0.86 8.26 -10.64
C TYR A 33 2.33 7.90 -10.40
N CYS A 34 3.08 7.68 -11.47
CA CYS A 34 4.49 7.38 -11.37
C CYS A 34 5.32 8.62 -11.01
N LEU A 35 6.14 8.51 -9.98
CA LEU A 35 7.03 9.58 -9.48
C LEU A 35 8.06 10.02 -10.52
N ARG A 36 8.44 9.14 -11.45
CA ARG A 36 9.46 9.43 -12.47
C ARG A 36 8.86 10.02 -13.75
N CYS A 37 7.77 9.45 -14.26
CA CYS A 37 7.28 9.75 -15.61
C CYS A 37 5.85 10.33 -15.66
N GLY A 38 5.17 10.43 -14.52
CA GLY A 38 3.78 10.92 -14.44
C GLY A 38 2.71 9.97 -14.95
N GLN A 39 3.06 8.75 -15.39
CA GLN A 39 2.07 7.79 -15.89
C GLN A 39 1.16 7.30 -14.78
N LYS A 40 -0.15 7.21 -15.05
CA LYS A 40 -1.14 6.69 -14.09
C LYS A 40 -0.85 5.22 -13.73
N LEU A 41 -0.60 4.97 -12.45
CA LEU A 41 -0.45 3.64 -11.88
C LEU A 41 -1.84 3.17 -11.42
N LYS A 42 -2.35 2.08 -12.01
CA LYS A 42 -3.69 1.57 -11.66
C LYS A 42 -3.64 0.84 -10.31
N HIS A 43 -3.80 1.58 -9.21
CA HIS A 43 -3.93 1.00 -7.88
C HIS A 43 -5.38 0.65 -7.55
N LYS A 44 -5.68 -0.65 -7.51
CA LYS A 44 -6.88 -1.15 -6.81
C LYS A 44 -6.58 -1.30 -5.32
N ALA A 45 -6.20 -0.21 -4.64
CA ALA A 45 -6.19 -0.17 -3.18
C ALA A 45 -7.60 0.14 -2.68
N LYS A 46 -8.57 -0.75 -2.94
CA LYS A 46 -9.87 -0.68 -2.29
C LYS A 46 -9.73 -1.26 -0.88
N VAL A 47 -9.22 -0.48 0.07
CA VAL A 47 -9.61 -0.65 1.48
C VAL A 47 -10.97 0.01 1.60
N LYS A 48 -12.01 -0.67 1.11
CA LYS A 48 -13.40 -0.33 1.45
C LYS A 48 -13.68 -0.97 2.80
N ASN A 49 -13.29 -0.29 3.88
CA ASN A 49 -13.80 -0.62 5.20
C ASN A 49 -15.10 0.18 5.38
N LYS A 50 -16.24 -0.47 5.18
CA LYS A 50 -17.57 0.06 5.49
C LYS A 50 -18.07 -0.65 6.73
#